data_AF-A0A932QW08-F1
#
_entry.id   AF-A0A932QW08-F1
#
_cell.length_a   1.000
_cell.length_b   1.000
_cell.length_c   1.000
_cell.angle_alpha   90.00
_cell.angle_beta   90.00
_cell.angle_gamma   90.00
#
_symmetry.space_group_name_H-M   'P 1'
#
loop_
_entity.id
_entity.type
_entity.pdbx_description
1 polymer ?
#
loop_
_entity_poly.entity_id
_entity_poly.type
_entity_poly.pdbx_seq_one_letter_code
_entity_poly.pdbx_strand_id
1 'polypeptide(L)'
;MQRFGSLILLFVLAGSAQAEGFDHLLQTANQIVRLSEEMVYHGSEGHLHEIIDNGAKMIKAIDRLAGDLKSLKLPHQKALQNSIRATRDKTEAAIRLGKRGDLSASLASAKSASFHAKKVREALR
;
A
#
# COMPACT_ATOMS: atom_id res chain seq x y z
N MET A 1 1.21 1.65 -53.86
CA MET A 1 1.60 0.77 -52.74
C MET A 1 1.40 1.54 -51.44
N GLN A 2 0.30 1.26 -50.74
CA GLN A 2 -0.10 1.94 -49.51
C GLN A 2 0.67 1.36 -48.31
N ARG A 3 1.41 2.20 -47.58
CA ARG A 3 2.03 1.87 -46.29
C ARG A 3 1.09 2.27 -45.16
N PHE A 4 0.14 1.40 -44.80
CA PHE A 4 -0.65 1.52 -43.58
C PHE A 4 -0.46 0.25 -42.75
N GLY A 5 0.58 0.22 -41.91
CA GLY A 5 0.89 -0.99 -41.13
C GLY A 5 1.66 -0.78 -39.83
N SER A 6 1.96 0.46 -39.41
CA SER A 6 2.82 0.70 -38.23
C SER A 6 2.19 1.48 -37.08
N LEU A 7 0.95 1.98 -37.19
CA LEU A 7 0.34 2.74 -36.08
C LEU A 7 -0.44 1.87 -35.07
N ILE A 8 -0.91 0.68 -35.46
CA ILE A 8 -1.75 -0.16 -34.59
C ILE A 8 -0.91 -0.91 -33.55
N LEU A 9 0.35 -1.22 -33.85
CA LEU A 9 1.23 -1.98 -32.94
C LEU A 9 1.65 -1.18 -31.69
N LEU A 10 1.77 0.15 -31.79
CA LEU A 10 2.17 1.02 -30.69
C LEU A 10 1.07 1.18 -29.62
N PHE A 11 -0.20 1.17 -30.01
CA PHE A 11 -1.32 1.29 -29.06
C PHE A 11 -1.57 0.00 -28.28
N VAL A 12 -1.37 -1.17 -28.89
CA VAL A 12 -1.56 -2.47 -28.22
C VAL A 12 -0.48 -2.70 -27.14
N LEU A 13 0.77 -2.29 -27.40
CA LEU A 13 1.88 -2.36 -26.44
C LEU A 13 1.73 -1.37 -25.27
N ALA A 14 1.22 -0.16 -25.53
CA ALA A 14 0.98 0.83 -24.49
C ALA A 14 -0.16 0.41 -23.53
N GLY A 15 -1.23 -0.20 -24.05
CA GLY A 15 -2.35 -0.68 -23.24
C GLY A 15 -1.99 -1.87 -22.35
N SER A 16 -1.13 -2.77 -22.83
CA SER A 16 -0.66 -3.93 -22.05
C SER A 16 0.33 -3.54 -20.94
N ALA A 17 1.27 -2.64 -21.22
CA ALA A 17 2.18 -2.11 -20.20
C ALA A 17 1.46 -1.29 -19.10
N GLN A 18 0.38 -0.59 -19.47
CA GLN A 18 -0.43 0.17 -18.52
C GLN A 18 -1.30 -0.72 -17.63
N ALA A 19 -1.83 -1.83 -18.17
CA ALA A 19 -2.54 -2.85 -17.39
C ALA A 19 -1.61 -3.59 -16.42
N GLU A 20 -0.43 -4.02 -16.87
CA GLU A 20 0.58 -4.67 -16.02
C GLU A 20 1.08 -3.75 -14.90
N GLY A 21 1.24 -2.46 -15.18
CA GLY A 21 1.60 -1.46 -14.17
C GLY A 21 0.54 -1.30 -13.07
N PHE A 22 -0.75 -1.41 -13.41
CA PHE A 22 -1.83 -1.27 -12.45
C PHE A 22 -2.03 -2.53 -11.59
N ASP A 23 -1.87 -3.72 -12.17
CA ASP A 23 -1.92 -4.99 -11.44
C ASP A 23 -0.84 -5.05 -10.34
N HIS A 24 0.37 -4.56 -10.63
CA HIS A 24 1.45 -4.47 -9.65
C HIS A 24 1.10 -3.53 -8.47
N LEU A 25 0.45 -2.39 -8.73
CA LEU A 25 -0.01 -1.48 -7.67
C LEU A 25 -1.03 -2.16 -6.77
N LEU A 26 -2.01 -2.85 -7.35
CA LEU A 26 -3.04 -3.55 -6.59
C LEU A 26 -2.46 -4.71 -5.78
N GLN A 27 -1.49 -5.46 -6.33
CA GLN A 27 -0.75 -6.48 -5.59
C GLN A 27 -0.01 -5.88 -4.39
N THR A 28 0.68 -4.75 -4.58
CA THR A 28 1.38 -4.06 -3.51
C THR A 28 0.40 -3.55 -2.44
N ALA A 29 -0.76 -3.01 -2.84
CA ALA A 29 -1.81 -2.61 -1.92
C ALA A 29 -2.40 -3.79 -1.12
N ASN A 30 -2.61 -4.95 -1.77
CA ASN A 30 -3.03 -6.18 -1.10
C ASN A 30 -2.00 -6.66 -0.07
N GLN A 31 -0.71 -6.57 -0.39
CA GLN A 31 0.36 -6.88 0.55
C GLN A 31 0.32 -5.96 1.77
N ILE A 32 0.12 -4.65 1.58
CA ILE A 32 -0.01 -3.67 2.66
C ILE A 32 -1.21 -4.03 3.56
N VAL A 33 -2.36 -4.39 2.97
CA VAL A 33 -3.54 -4.83 3.74
C VAL A 33 -3.22 -6.08 4.55
N ARG A 34 -2.64 -7.12 3.94
CA ARG A 34 -2.28 -8.36 4.65
C ARG A 34 -1.36 -8.09 5.84
N LEU A 35 -0.29 -7.32 5.65
CA LEU A 35 0.65 -6.97 6.72
C LEU A 35 -0.04 -6.19 7.85
N SER A 36 -0.97 -5.30 7.51
CA SER A 36 -1.74 -4.57 8.53
C SER A 36 -2.67 -5.49 9.33
N GLU A 37 -3.24 -6.51 8.69
CA GLU A 37 -4.11 -7.50 9.35
C GLU A 37 -3.29 -8.42 10.25
N GLU A 38 -2.08 -8.81 9.84
CA GLU A 38 -1.11 -9.55 10.68
C GLU A 38 -0.71 -8.73 11.92
N MET A 39 -0.43 -7.43 11.77
CA MET A 39 -0.17 -6.55 12.93
C MET A 39 -1.36 -6.53 13.90
N VAL A 40 -2.59 -6.44 13.40
CA VAL A 40 -3.80 -6.41 14.25
C VAL A 40 -4.05 -7.75 14.92
N TYR A 41 -3.92 -8.85 14.17
CA TYR A 41 -4.13 -10.21 14.67
C TYR A 41 -3.16 -10.51 15.81
N HIS A 42 -1.85 -10.45 15.54
CA HIS A 42 -0.84 -10.76 16.54
C HIS A 42 -0.79 -9.74 17.68
N GLY A 43 -1.08 -8.46 17.39
CA GLY A 43 -1.24 -7.46 18.43
C GLY A 43 -2.40 -7.75 19.37
N SER A 44 -3.50 -8.33 18.87
CA SER A 44 -4.63 -8.75 19.70
C SER A 44 -4.30 -9.98 20.57
N GLU A 45 -3.32 -10.78 20.16
CA GLU A 45 -2.75 -11.89 20.94
C GLU A 45 -1.64 -11.44 21.92
N GLY A 46 -1.29 -10.14 21.93
CA GLY A 46 -0.26 -9.58 22.81
C GLY A 46 1.17 -9.64 22.27
N HIS A 47 1.36 -10.01 21.00
CA HIS A 47 2.68 -10.12 20.38
C HIS A 47 3.15 -8.77 19.82
N LEU A 48 3.76 -7.95 20.69
CA LEU A 48 4.32 -6.64 20.31
C LEU A 48 5.39 -6.72 19.22
N HIS A 49 6.24 -7.75 19.24
CA HIS A 49 7.31 -7.92 18.25
C HIS A 49 6.74 -8.13 16.84
N GLU A 50 5.63 -8.87 16.70
CA GLU A 50 4.94 -9.05 15.42
C GLU A 50 4.33 -7.75 14.90
N ILE A 51 3.84 -6.85 15.76
CA ILE A 51 3.41 -5.51 15.32
C ILE A 51 4.60 -4.74 14.73
N ILE A 52 5.77 -4.82 15.37
CA ILE A 52 6.99 -4.12 14.94
C ILE A 52 7.49 -4.69 13.62
N ASP A 53 7.60 -6.01 13.51
CA ASP A 53 8.19 -6.69 12.35
C ASP A 53 7.30 -6.56 11.12
N ASN A 54 6.00 -6.79 11.26
CA ASN A 54 5.06 -6.63 10.16
C ASN A 54 4.87 -5.15 9.81
N GLY A 55 4.92 -4.25 10.79
CA GLY A 55 4.97 -2.82 10.55
C GLY A 55 6.17 -2.39 9.71
N ALA A 56 7.37 -2.88 10.03
CA ALA A 56 8.58 -2.56 9.28
C ALA A 56 8.54 -3.07 7.83
N LYS A 57 7.99 -4.28 7.60
CA LYS A 57 7.73 -4.81 6.25
C LYS A 57 6.70 -3.94 5.52
N MET A 58 5.67 -3.47 6.22
CA MET A 58 4.61 -2.64 5.66
C MET A 58 5.11 -1.27 5.22
N ILE A 59 6.01 -0.63 5.98
CA ILE A 59 6.67 0.63 5.57
C ILE A 59 7.39 0.48 4.22
N LYS A 60 8.14 -0.61 4.03
CA LYS A 60 8.82 -0.87 2.75
C LYS A 60 7.84 -1.00 1.59
N ALA A 61 6.71 -1.70 1.81
CA ALA A 61 5.67 -1.84 0.80
C ALA A 61 4.96 -0.51 0.49
N ILE A 62 4.71 0.31 1.51
CA ILE A 62 4.14 1.66 1.35
C ILE A 62 5.07 2.57 0.55
N ASP A 63 6.37 2.59 0.88
CA ASP A 63 7.34 3.43 0.20
C ASP A 63 7.48 3.01 -1.28
N ARG A 64 7.42 1.70 -1.57
CA ARG A 64 7.36 1.18 -2.94
C ARG A 64 6.11 1.68 -3.68
N LEU A 65 4.92 1.47 -3.10
CA LEU A 65 3.66 1.92 -3.70
C LEU A 65 3.66 3.43 -3.96
N ALA A 66 4.15 4.22 -3.01
CA ALA A 66 4.25 5.66 -3.14
C ALA A 66 5.21 6.09 -4.26
N GLY A 67 6.30 5.34 -4.48
CA GLY A 67 7.23 5.51 -5.59
C GLY A 67 6.57 5.23 -6.93
N ASP A 68 5.93 4.06 -7.05
CA ASP A 68 5.27 3.60 -8.28
C ASP A 68 4.10 4.52 -8.69
N LEU A 69 3.44 5.16 -7.73
CA LEU A 69 2.36 6.12 -8.01
C LEU A 69 2.84 7.49 -8.48
N LYS A 70 4.12 7.86 -8.29
CA LYS A 70 4.63 9.17 -8.76
C LYS A 70 4.68 9.26 -10.29
N SER A 71 4.85 8.14 -10.97
CA SER A 71 4.91 8.07 -12.43
C SER A 71 3.52 8.01 -13.10
N LEU A 72 2.45 7.92 -12.31
CA LEU A 72 1.09 7.70 -12.79
C LEU A 72 0.18 8.90 -12.56
N LYS A 73 -0.63 9.24 -13.57
CA LYS A 73 -1.74 10.19 -13.43
C LYS A 73 -3.02 9.40 -13.18
N LEU A 74 -3.47 9.38 -11.93
CA LEU A 74 -4.68 8.68 -11.52
C LEU A 74 -5.81 9.66 -11.18
N PRO A 75 -7.08 9.27 -11.43
CA PRO A 75 -8.22 9.98 -10.84
C PRO A 75 -8.11 9.93 -9.30
N HIS A 76 -8.56 11.00 -8.63
CA HIS A 76 -8.52 11.11 -7.16
C HIS A 76 -7.13 10.95 -6.50
N GLN A 77 -6.05 11.23 -7.23
CA GLN A 77 -4.65 11.08 -6.77
C GLN A 77 -4.38 11.68 -5.37
N LYS A 78 -4.94 12.85 -5.07
CA LYS A 78 -4.77 13.50 -3.75
C LYS A 78 -5.37 12.66 -2.61
N ALA A 79 -6.53 12.06 -2.82
CA ALA A 79 -7.18 11.21 -1.81
C ALA A 79 -6.38 9.92 -1.58
N LEU A 80 -5.88 9.32 -2.65
CA LEU A 80 -4.99 8.15 -2.58
C LEU A 80 -3.68 8.48 -1.83
N GLN A 81 -3.01 9.57 -2.19
CA GLN A 81 -1.78 10.03 -1.52
C GLN A 81 -2.02 10.31 -0.02
N ASN A 82 -3.15 10.94 0.33
CA ASN A 82 -3.52 11.17 1.72
C ASN A 82 -3.73 9.86 2.49
N SER A 83 -4.38 8.88 1.88
CA SER A 83 -4.58 7.55 2.48
C SER A 83 -3.25 6.81 2.66
N ILE A 84 -2.35 6.87 1.67
CA ILE A 84 -1.01 6.27 1.76
C ILE A 84 -0.19 6.91 2.88
N ARG A 85 -0.18 8.25 2.98
CA ARG A 85 0.49 8.96 4.08
C ARG A 85 -0.10 8.57 5.43
N ALA A 86 -1.42 8.56 5.56
CA ALA A 86 -2.08 8.17 6.81
C ALA A 86 -1.76 6.72 7.20
N THR A 87 -1.72 5.79 6.24
CA THR A 87 -1.28 4.40 6.48
C THR A 87 0.15 4.40 7.04
N ARG A 88 1.08 5.11 6.39
CA ARG A 88 2.49 5.20 6.81
C ARG A 88 2.62 5.75 8.24
N ASP A 89 1.99 6.88 8.53
CA ASP A 89 2.07 7.55 9.82
C ASP A 89 1.56 6.66 10.96
N LYS A 90 0.47 5.91 10.71
CA LYS A 90 -0.09 4.97 11.69
C LYS A 90 0.77 3.73 11.87
N THR A 91 1.38 3.22 10.81
CA THR A 91 2.35 2.12 10.89
C THR A 91 3.59 2.54 11.69
N GLU A 92 4.16 3.73 11.43
CA GLU A 92 5.29 4.26 12.19
C GLU A 92 4.93 4.47 13.67
N ALA A 93 3.71 4.96 13.95
CA ALA A 93 3.22 5.08 15.31
C ALA A 93 3.12 3.71 16.01
N ALA A 94 2.57 2.70 15.33
CA ALA A 94 2.46 1.34 15.86
C ALA A 94 3.83 0.76 16.22
N ILE A 95 4.82 0.89 15.32
CA ILE A 95 6.21 0.46 15.57
C ILE A 95 6.82 1.20 16.76
N ARG A 96 6.70 2.53 16.78
CA ARG A 96 7.28 3.37 17.84
C ARG A 96 6.69 3.04 19.21
N LEU A 97 5.38 2.84 19.30
CA LEU A 97 4.70 2.47 20.54
C LEU A 97 5.03 1.04 20.95
N GLY A 98 5.12 0.12 19.98
CA GLY A 98 5.52 -1.27 20.25
C GLY A 98 6.93 -1.36 20.82
N LYS A 99 7.88 -0.60 20.26
CA LYS A 99 9.25 -0.49 20.79
C LYS A 99 9.33 0.08 22.22
N ARG A 100 8.29 0.79 22.67
CA ARG A 100 8.17 1.32 24.05
C ARG A 100 7.48 0.35 25.00
N GLY A 101 7.02 -0.80 24.52
CA GLY A 101 6.26 -1.76 25.33
C GLY A 101 4.77 -1.43 25.49
N ASP A 102 4.26 -0.39 24.80
CA ASP A 102 2.86 0.01 24.91
C ASP A 102 1.98 -0.79 23.93
N LEU A 103 1.56 -1.98 24.36
CA LEU A 103 0.74 -2.89 23.56
C LEU A 103 -0.58 -2.27 23.12
N SER A 104 -1.31 -1.62 24.04
CA SER A 104 -2.65 -1.10 23.77
C SER A 104 -2.59 0.02 22.72
N ALA A 105 -1.70 0.98 22.88
CA ALA A 105 -1.55 2.08 21.93
C ALA A 105 -0.95 1.61 20.59
N SER A 106 -0.04 0.63 20.62
CA SER A 106 0.52 0.03 19.42
C SER A 106 -0.57 -0.69 18.60
N LEU A 107 -1.41 -1.51 19.24
CA LEU A 107 -2.54 -2.19 18.60
C LEU A 107 -3.58 -1.20 18.06
N ALA A 108 -3.90 -0.14 18.80
CA ALA A 108 -4.81 0.91 18.32
C ALA A 108 -4.27 1.60 17.04
N SER A 109 -2.96 1.83 16.99
CA SER A 109 -2.29 2.37 15.81
C SER A 109 -2.27 1.37 14.65
N ALA A 110 -2.06 0.08 14.92
CA ALA A 110 -2.14 -0.99 13.91
C ALA A 110 -3.54 -1.08 13.29
N LYS A 111 -4.61 -1.02 14.11
CA LYS A 111 -6.01 -0.98 13.63
C LYS A 111 -6.26 0.22 12.73
N SER A 112 -5.74 1.39 13.11
CA SER A 112 -5.83 2.60 12.30
C SER A 112 -5.07 2.46 10.97
N ALA A 113 -3.88 1.87 10.99
CA ALA A 113 -3.11 1.58 9.77
C ALA A 113 -3.88 0.64 8.84
N SER A 114 -4.51 -0.40 9.37
CA SER A 114 -5.34 -1.34 8.60
C SER A 114 -6.55 -0.65 7.94
N PHE A 115 -7.23 0.23 8.67
CA PHE A 115 -8.32 1.03 8.11
C PHE A 115 -7.88 1.86 6.89
N HIS A 116 -6.76 2.57 7.00
CA HIS A 116 -6.24 3.37 5.88
C HIS A 116 -5.69 2.51 4.74
N ALA A 117 -5.06 1.36 5.03
CA ALA A 117 -4.61 0.40 4.02
C ALA A 117 -5.77 -0.13 3.16
N LYS A 118 -6.92 -0.40 3.78
CA LYS A 118 -8.13 -0.84 3.05
C LYS A 118 -8.63 0.25 2.09
N LYS A 119 -8.61 1.52 2.50
CA LYS A 119 -8.93 2.66 1.62
C LYS A 119 -7.96 2.81 0.45
N VAL A 120 -6.67 2.56 0.67
CA VAL A 120 -5.67 2.56 -0.42
C VAL A 120 -6.01 1.50 -1.46
N ARG A 121 -6.29 0.27 -1.02
CA ARG A 121 -6.69 -0.83 -1.92
C ARG A 121 -7.99 -0.51 -2.66
N GLU A 122 -8.99 0.02 -1.96
CA GLU A 122 -10.28 0.41 -2.57
C GLU A 122 -10.12 1.47 -3.66
N ALA A 123 -9.22 2.44 -3.46
CA ALA A 123 -8.94 3.48 -4.46
C ALA A 123 -8.13 2.98 -5.67
N LEU A 124 -7.59 1.76 -5.61
CA LEU A 124 -6.83 1.11 -6.67
C LEU A 124 -7.62 -0.04 -7.33
N ARG A 125 -8.89 -0.22 -6.98
CA ARG A 125 -9.83 -1.14 -7.65
C ARG A 125 -10.70 -0.38 -8.62
#